data_AF-A0A060BTJ6-F1
#
_entry.id   AF-A0A060BTJ6-F1
#
_cell.length_a   1.000
_cell.length_b   1.000
_cell.length_c   1.000
_cell.angle_alpha   90.00
_cell.angle_beta   90.00
_cell.angle_gamma   90.00
#
_symmetry.space_group_name_H-M   'P 1'
#
loop_
_entity.id
_entity.type
_entity.pdbx_description
1 polymer ?
#
loop_
_entity_poly.entity_id
_entity_poly.type
_entity_poly.pdbx_seq_one_letter_code
_entity_poly.pdbx_strand_id
1 'polypeptide(L)'
;PHQPRLCRGDLKGIIQKLDYIKGWGFNALYLTPIFKSRSYHKYDIEDYDKVDPQFGNLDDLKALVKKAHKRDIKVVLDGVFNHCSWNLKQFQDVVKTEGPHLMPTGLSSRVTI
;
A
#
# COMPACT_ATOMS: atom_id res chain seq x y z
N PRO A 1 19.79 -2.82 4.85
CA PRO A 1 19.74 -3.70 3.65
C PRO A 1 18.59 -3.30 2.71
N HIS A 2 18.93 -2.80 1.52
CA HIS A 2 17.96 -2.50 0.47
C HIS A 2 17.40 -3.81 -0.08
N GLN A 3 16.09 -4.06 0.04
CA GLN A 3 15.48 -5.21 -0.64
C GLN A 3 15.68 -5.06 -2.17
N PRO A 4 16.07 -6.13 -2.88
CA PRO A 4 16.19 -6.09 -4.34
C PRO A 4 14.83 -5.73 -4.95
N ARG A 5 14.84 -4.80 -5.93
CA ARG A 5 13.62 -4.42 -6.67
C ARG A 5 13.12 -5.63 -7.47
N LEU A 6 12.09 -6.31 -6.98
CA LEU A 6 11.51 -7.46 -7.68
C LEU A 6 10.77 -7.03 -8.97
N CYS A 7 10.15 -5.84 -8.99
CA CYS A 7 9.44 -5.29 -10.15
C CYS A 7 10.24 -4.14 -10.78
N ARG A 8 10.25 -4.05 -12.13
CA ARG A 8 10.97 -3.01 -12.89
C ARG A 8 10.21 -1.69 -13.07
N GLY A 9 9.14 -1.45 -12.31
CA GLY A 9 8.29 -0.26 -12.42
C GLY A 9 8.11 0.45 -11.09
N ASP A 10 7.86 1.76 -11.15
CA ASP A 10 7.66 2.63 -9.99
C ASP A 10 6.66 3.77 -10.33
N LEU A 11 6.31 4.58 -9.34
CA LEU A 11 5.35 5.68 -9.51
C LEU A 11 5.83 6.72 -10.53
N LYS A 12 7.15 6.94 -10.65
CA LYS A 12 7.74 7.86 -11.64
C LYS A 12 7.59 7.32 -13.06
N GLY A 13 7.72 6.01 -13.25
CA GLY A 13 7.45 5.32 -14.50
C GLY A 13 5.99 5.51 -14.94
N ILE A 14 5.03 5.39 -14.01
CA ILE A 14 3.61 5.68 -14.30
C ILE A 14 3.45 7.13 -14.74
N ILE A 15 4.06 8.09 -14.01
CA ILE A 15 4.04 9.51 -14.37
C ILE A 15 4.50 9.76 -15.81
N GLN A 16 5.58 9.09 -16.24
CA GLN A 16 6.12 9.22 -17.61
C GLN A 16 5.19 8.67 -18.69
N LYS A 17 4.22 7.81 -18.32
CA LYS A 17 3.28 7.17 -19.24
C LYS A 17 1.87 7.79 -19.20
N LEU A 18 1.61 8.81 -18.39
CA LEU A 18 0.27 9.41 -18.28
C LEU A 18 -0.27 9.96 -19.61
N ASP A 19 0.58 10.53 -20.48
CA ASP A 19 0.15 11.00 -21.81
C ASP A 19 -0.21 9.83 -22.73
N TYR A 20 0.54 8.73 -22.66
CA TYR A 20 0.21 7.50 -23.37
C TYR A 20 -1.14 6.95 -22.88
N ILE A 21 -1.34 6.81 -21.56
CA ILE A 21 -2.58 6.33 -20.96
C ILE A 21 -3.78 7.21 -21.40
N LYS A 22 -3.62 8.52 -21.37
CA LYS A 22 -4.66 9.46 -21.83
C LYS A 22 -4.95 9.30 -23.33
N GLY A 23 -3.93 9.08 -24.15
CA GLY A 23 -4.06 8.88 -25.59
C GLY A 23 -4.91 7.67 -25.98
N TRP A 24 -4.98 6.65 -25.12
CA TRP A 24 -5.88 5.49 -25.27
C TRP A 24 -7.33 5.76 -24.83
N GLY A 25 -7.62 6.94 -24.27
CA GLY A 25 -8.95 7.32 -23.80
C GLY A 25 -9.25 6.93 -22.35
N PHE A 26 -8.30 6.35 -21.61
CA PHE A 26 -8.49 6.04 -20.19
C PHE A 26 -8.57 7.31 -19.33
N ASN A 27 -9.45 7.27 -18.33
CA ASN A 27 -9.70 8.38 -17.40
C ASN A 27 -9.53 7.97 -15.92
N ALA A 28 -9.04 6.76 -15.63
CA ALA A 28 -8.81 6.29 -14.28
C ALA A 28 -7.58 5.39 -14.22
N LEU A 29 -6.86 5.46 -13.09
CA LEU A 29 -5.80 4.56 -12.69
C LEU A 29 -6.20 3.89 -11.38
N TYR A 30 -6.30 2.56 -11.40
CA TYR A 30 -6.40 1.75 -10.20
C TYR A 30 -5.03 1.19 -9.86
N LEU A 31 -4.51 1.54 -8.68
CA LEU A 31 -3.24 1.03 -8.19
C LEU A 31 -3.50 -0.08 -7.17
N THR A 32 -2.91 -1.25 -7.42
CA THR A 32 -2.75 -2.31 -6.40
C THR A 32 -2.02 -1.76 -5.18
N PRO A 33 -2.02 -2.44 -4.02
CA PRO A 33 -1.43 -1.91 -2.80
C PRO A 33 0.01 -1.41 -2.99
N ILE A 34 0.21 -0.12 -2.74
CA ILE A 34 1.50 0.58 -2.88
C ILE A 34 2.11 1.00 -1.54
N PHE A 35 1.40 0.78 -0.44
CA PHE A 35 1.88 1.12 0.90
C PHE A 35 2.85 0.06 1.41
N LYS A 36 3.64 0.46 2.41
CA LYS A 36 4.74 -0.35 2.92
C LYS A 36 4.23 -1.70 3.43
N SER A 37 4.83 -2.76 2.89
CA SER A 37 4.60 -4.14 3.32
C SER A 37 5.85 -4.98 3.09
N ARG A 38 6.04 -6.06 3.85
CA ARG A 38 7.12 -7.03 3.63
C ARG A 38 6.82 -8.03 2.52
N SER A 39 5.55 -8.38 2.31
CA SER A 39 5.20 -9.36 1.28
C SER A 39 5.43 -8.80 -0.12
N TYR A 40 5.40 -9.69 -1.10
CA TYR A 40 5.46 -9.30 -2.50
C TYR A 40 4.16 -8.67 -3.00
N HIS A 41 3.01 -9.19 -2.56
CA HIS A 41 1.69 -8.76 -3.01
C HIS A 41 1.19 -7.49 -2.30
N LYS A 42 1.81 -7.13 -1.17
CA LYS A 42 1.57 -5.90 -0.41
C LYS A 42 0.16 -5.76 0.19
N TYR A 43 -0.60 -6.84 0.32
CA TYR A 43 -1.93 -6.81 0.97
C TYR A 43 -1.86 -6.93 2.51
N ASP A 44 -0.70 -7.31 3.06
CA ASP A 44 -0.38 -7.27 4.49
C ASP A 44 0.30 -5.94 4.85
N ILE A 45 -0.47 -4.86 4.96
CA ILE A 45 0.08 -3.52 5.18
C ILE A 45 0.77 -3.42 6.56
N GLU A 46 1.98 -2.86 6.57
CA GLU A 46 2.73 -2.53 7.79
C GLU A 46 2.58 -1.06 8.20
N ASP A 47 2.44 -0.15 7.22
CA ASP A 47 2.38 1.29 7.44
C ASP A 47 1.61 1.97 6.30
N TYR A 48 0.38 2.42 6.58
CA TYR A 48 -0.49 3.11 5.62
C TYR A 48 -0.01 4.53 5.28
N ASP A 49 0.85 5.13 6.11
CA ASP A 49 1.34 6.50 5.90
C ASP A 49 2.57 6.54 4.99
N LYS A 50 3.11 5.37 4.61
CA LYS A 50 4.32 5.24 3.80
C LYS A 50 4.07 4.44 2.54
N VAL A 51 4.41 5.03 1.41
CA VAL A 51 4.61 4.30 0.15
C VAL A 51 5.78 3.33 0.33
N ASP A 52 5.65 2.13 -0.21
CA ASP A 52 6.72 1.15 -0.21
C ASP A 52 7.95 1.68 -0.99
N PRO A 53 9.16 1.66 -0.40
CA PRO A 53 10.37 2.15 -1.07
C PRO A 53 10.67 1.49 -2.43
N GLN A 54 10.08 0.32 -2.72
CA GLN A 54 10.16 -0.31 -4.03
C GLN A 54 9.50 0.54 -5.13
N PHE A 55 8.42 1.27 -4.81
CA PHE A 55 7.65 2.08 -5.76
C PHE A 55 7.99 3.57 -5.72
N GLY A 56 8.70 4.04 -4.69
CA GLY A 56 9.08 5.43 -4.51
C GLY A 56 8.79 5.92 -3.09
N ASN A 57 8.29 7.14 -2.97
CA ASN A 57 7.93 7.74 -1.70
C ASN A 57 6.57 8.48 -1.77
N LEU A 58 6.16 9.07 -0.65
CA LEU A 58 4.88 9.79 -0.57
C LEU A 58 4.81 11.01 -1.50
N ASP A 59 5.94 11.69 -1.74
CA ASP A 59 5.97 12.84 -2.66
C ASP A 59 5.85 12.41 -4.13
N ASP A 60 6.39 11.24 -4.48
CA ASP A 60 6.17 10.63 -5.79
C ASP A 60 4.68 10.30 -6.00
N LEU A 61 4.00 9.79 -4.98
CA LEU A 61 2.56 9.55 -5.03
C LEU A 61 1.76 10.86 -5.19
N LYS A 62 2.08 11.90 -4.41
CA LYS A 62 1.46 13.22 -4.56
C LYS A 62 1.68 13.78 -5.97
N ALA A 63 2.89 13.61 -6.52
CA ALA A 63 3.22 14.05 -7.86
C ALA A 63 2.42 13.29 -8.92
N LEU A 64 2.26 11.97 -8.76
CA LEU A 64 1.43 11.13 -9.63
C LEU A 64 -0.03 11.60 -9.63
N VAL A 65 -0.64 11.72 -8.46
CA VAL A 65 -2.04 12.18 -8.31
C VAL A 65 -2.22 13.55 -8.95
N LYS A 66 -1.34 14.52 -8.65
CA LYS A 66 -1.41 15.87 -9.23
C LYS A 66 -1.30 15.85 -10.76
N LYS A 67 -0.38 15.07 -11.32
CA LYS A 67 -0.16 15.01 -12.79
C LYS A 67 -1.24 14.22 -13.52
N ALA A 68 -1.82 13.20 -12.89
CA ALA A 68 -2.96 12.44 -13.39
C ALA A 68 -4.22 13.32 -13.42
N HIS A 69 -4.52 14.03 -12.33
CA HIS A 69 -5.68 14.92 -12.25
C HIS A 69 -5.62 16.05 -13.30
N LYS A 70 -4.43 16.58 -13.61
CA LYS A 70 -4.24 17.56 -14.71
C LYS A 70 -4.65 17.04 -16.09
N ARG A 71 -4.74 15.72 -16.27
CA ARG A 71 -5.13 15.05 -17.52
C ARG A 71 -6.55 14.49 -17.46
N ASP A 72 -7.30 14.85 -16.42
CA ASP A 72 -8.60 14.26 -16.09
C ASP A 72 -8.53 12.73 -15.96
N ILE A 73 -7.45 12.24 -15.33
CA ILE A 73 -7.29 10.84 -14.94
C ILE A 73 -7.47 10.78 -13.42
N LYS A 74 -8.47 10.06 -12.93
CA LYS A 74 -8.69 9.80 -11.50
C LYS A 74 -7.70 8.74 -10.99
N VAL A 75 -7.31 8.83 -9.72
CA VAL A 75 -6.46 7.82 -9.07
C VAL A 75 -7.25 7.14 -7.96
N VAL A 76 -7.33 5.81 -8.02
CA VAL A 76 -7.96 4.97 -7.02
C VAL A 76 -6.86 4.10 -6.38
N LEU A 77 -6.78 4.14 -5.06
CA LEU A 77 -5.84 3.34 -4.28
C LEU A 77 -6.58 2.17 -3.63
N ASP A 78 -5.94 1.01 -3.61
CA ASP A 78 -6.45 -0.15 -2.87
C ASP A 78 -6.34 0.07 -1.35
N GLY A 79 -7.47 0.00 -0.66
CA GLY A 79 -7.60 0.18 0.79
C GLY A 79 -7.83 -1.16 1.48
N VAL A 80 -6.76 -1.80 1.95
CA VAL A 80 -6.81 -3.16 2.49
C VAL A 80 -7.18 -3.17 3.97
N PHE A 81 -8.44 -2.92 4.32
CA PHE A 81 -8.83 -2.72 5.72
C PHE A 81 -9.20 -3.99 6.48
N ASN A 82 -9.52 -5.08 5.77
CA ASN A 82 -10.01 -6.32 6.39
C ASN A 82 -8.90 -7.14 7.08
N HIS A 83 -7.64 -6.92 6.74
CA HIS A 83 -6.51 -7.63 7.31
C HIS A 83 -5.27 -6.72 7.31
N CYS A 84 -4.30 -7.04 8.16
CA CYS A 84 -3.06 -6.27 8.28
C CYS A 84 -1.84 -7.17 8.46
N SER A 85 -0.65 -6.60 8.31
CA SER A 85 0.59 -7.30 8.66
C SER A 85 0.66 -7.54 10.17
N TRP A 86 1.33 -8.64 10.54
CA TRP A 86 1.80 -8.84 11.91
C TRP A 86 2.55 -7.61 12.45
N ASN A 87 3.33 -6.92 11.61
CA ASN A 87 4.14 -5.79 12.04
C ASN A 87 3.40 -4.44 12.08
N LEU A 88 2.10 -4.40 11.79
CA LEU A 88 1.32 -3.17 11.89
C LEU A 88 1.36 -2.65 13.34
N LYS A 89 1.61 -1.34 13.51
CA LYS A 89 1.75 -0.72 14.84
C LYS A 89 0.56 -1.01 15.75
N GLN A 90 -0.65 -0.86 15.21
CA GLN A 90 -1.91 -1.09 15.92
C GLN A 90 -2.07 -2.56 16.34
N PHE A 91 -1.66 -3.50 15.48
CA PHE A 91 -1.70 -4.93 15.82
C PHE A 91 -0.69 -5.27 16.92
N GLN A 92 0.52 -4.73 16.84
CA GLN A 92 1.55 -4.90 17.87
C GLN A 92 1.18 -4.27 19.22
N ASP A 93 0.35 -3.23 19.23
CA ASP A 93 -0.17 -2.60 20.45
C ASP A 93 -1.10 -3.56 21.22
N VAL A 94 -2.00 -4.24 20.49
CA VAL A 94 -2.89 -5.27 21.05
C VAL A 94 -2.09 -6.45 21.62
N VAL A 95 -1.12 -6.97 20.85
CA VAL A 95 -0.28 -8.10 21.30
C VAL A 95 0.48 -7.79 22.59
N LYS A 96 0.94 -6.55 22.76
CA LYS A 96 1.64 -6.11 23.99
C LYS A 96 0.69 -5.93 25.17
N THR A 97 -0.53 -5.47 24.92
CA THR A 97 -1.49 -5.13 25.97
C THR A 97 -2.20 -6.37 26.51
N GLU A 98 -2.55 -7.31 25.64
CA GLU A 98 -3.33 -8.52 26.00
C GLU A 98 -2.45 -9.76 26.28
N GLY A 99 -1.13 -9.64 26.09
CA GLY A 99 -0.15 -10.70 26.36
C GLY A 99 -0.12 -11.85 25.34
N PRO A 100 0.85 -12.77 25.46
CA PRO A 100 1.08 -13.86 24.49
C PRO A 100 0.03 -14.98 24.49
N HIS A 101 -1.04 -14.87 25.29
CA HIS A 101 -2.09 -15.89 25.39
C HIS A 101 -3.09 -15.85 24.21
N LEU A 102 -2.99 -14.83 23.34
CA LEU A 102 -3.73 -14.75 22.07
C LEU A 102 -3.03 -15.45 20.90
N MET A 103 -1.96 -16.21 21.16
CA MET A 103 -1.39 -17.12 20.16
C MET A 103 -2.47 -18.14 19.74
N PRO A 104 -2.50 -18.61 18.47
CA PRO A 104 -3.61 -19.39 17.93
C PRO A 104 -3.60 -20.85 18.43
N THR A 105 -3.74 -21.04 19.74
CA THR A 105 -4.02 -22.31 20.40
C THR A 105 -5.18 -22.25 21.39
N GLY A 106 -5.89 -21.12 21.52
CA GLY A 106 -7.08 -21.07 22.37
C GLY A 106 -7.89 -19.81 22.16
N LEU A 107 -9.16 -19.99 21.76
CA LEU A 107 -10.18 -18.96 21.63
C LEU A 107 -10.15 -17.97 22.82
N SER A 108 -9.85 -16.70 22.55
CA SER A 108 -10.25 -15.59 23.42
C SER A 108 -11.15 -14.66 22.63
N SER A 109 -12.39 -14.54 23.08
CA SER A 109 -13.54 -13.92 22.41
C SER A 109 -13.56 -12.39 22.49
N ARG A 110 -12.40 -11.72 22.51
CA ARG A 110 -12.33 -10.27 22.57
C ARG A 110 -11.29 -9.75 21.60
N VAL A 111 -11.75 -9.55 20.36
CA VAL A 111 -11.49 -8.42 19.45
C VAL A 111 -11.98 -8.92 18.09
N THR A 112 -13.19 -8.52 17.74
CA THR A 112 -13.70 -8.57 16.36
C THR A 112 -13.67 -7.13 15.87
N ILE A 113 -13.08 -6.93 14.69
CA ILE A 113 -13.10 -5.66 13.96
C ILE A 113 -14.54 -5.39 13.50
#